data_AF-A0AA97DRS5-F1
#
_entry.id   AF-A0AA97DRS5-F1
#
_cell.length_a   1.000
_cell.length_b   1.000
_cell.length_c   1.000
_cell.angle_alpha   90.00
_cell.angle_beta   90.00
_cell.angle_gamma   90.00
#
_symmetry.space_group_name_H-M   'P 1'
#
loop_
_entity.id
_entity.type
_entity.pdbx_description
1 polymer ?
#
loop_
_entity_poly.entity_id
_entity_poly.type
_entity_poly.pdbx_seq_one_letter_code
_entity_poly.pdbx_strand_id
1 'polypeptide(L)'
;MGRLTWKTPDGVWGVKGVEWGEVPQALYGPLCKLKDYEDVCDSPRVAASYLDGDLGPVQYRLIDREHNVYQCGECGHIARFEADGPHENGWNTCPSCARMIADAPEEDDDEPA
;
A
#
# COMPACT_ATOMS: atom_id res chain seq x y z
N MET A 1 -9.37 -5.64 17.19
CA MET A 1 -9.75 -7.06 17.15
C MET A 1 -8.47 -7.88 17.25
N GLY A 2 -8.45 -8.96 18.04
CA GLY A 2 -7.30 -9.84 18.18
C GLY A 2 -7.30 -10.98 17.15
N ARG A 3 -6.16 -11.64 16.99
CA ARG A 3 -5.94 -12.76 16.05
C ARG A 3 -6.97 -13.87 16.23
N LEU A 4 -7.61 -14.30 15.14
CA LEU A 4 -8.61 -15.35 15.08
C LEU A 4 -8.00 -16.73 14.76
N THR A 5 -6.85 -16.74 14.09
CA THR A 5 -6.10 -17.96 13.82
C THR A 5 -5.21 -18.36 15.00
N TRP A 6 -4.97 -19.67 15.12
CA TRP A 6 -4.00 -20.25 16.03
C TRP A 6 -3.06 -21.15 15.23
N LYS A 7 -1.84 -21.35 15.73
CA LYS A 7 -0.82 -22.18 15.09
C LYS A 7 -0.05 -22.96 16.15
N THR A 8 0.19 -24.24 15.88
CA THR A 8 1.04 -25.11 16.67
C THR A 8 2.50 -24.96 16.25
N PRO A 9 3.46 -25.34 17.12
CA PRO A 9 4.88 -25.37 16.76
C PRO A 9 5.19 -26.21 15.52
N ASP A 10 4.42 -27.28 15.28
CA ASP A 10 4.57 -28.19 14.14
C ASP A 10 4.01 -27.60 12.82
N GLY A 11 3.47 -26.38 12.86
CA GLY A 11 2.98 -25.67 11.67
C GLY A 11 1.52 -25.91 11.33
N VAL A 12 0.82 -26.79 12.05
CA VAL A 12 -0.64 -26.96 11.92
C VAL A 12 -1.34 -25.71 12.44
N TRP A 13 -2.34 -25.22 11.72
CA TRP A 13 -3.08 -24.02 12.06
C TRP A 13 -4.59 -24.24 11.99
N GLY A 14 -5.35 -23.36 12.64
CA GLY A 14 -6.80 -23.36 12.57
C GLY A 14 -7.40 -22.01 12.94
N VAL A 15 -8.74 -21.92 12.95
CA VAL A 15 -9.50 -20.72 13.31
C VAL A 15 -10.31 -20.99 14.57
N LYS A 16 -10.34 -20.05 15.50
CA LYS A 16 -11.09 -20.19 16.77
C LYS A 16 -12.58 -20.44 16.51
N GLY A 17 -13.10 -21.53 17.05
CA GLY A 17 -14.52 -21.91 16.93
C GLY A 17 -14.91 -22.53 15.58
N VAL A 18 -13.95 -22.92 14.73
CA VAL A 18 -14.21 -23.56 13.44
C VAL A 18 -13.72 -25.01 13.46
N GLU A 19 -14.64 -25.96 13.21
CA GLU A 19 -14.32 -27.37 13.04
C GLU A 19 -14.02 -27.69 11.58
N TRP A 20 -12.76 -27.96 11.26
CA TRP A 20 -12.26 -28.13 9.88
C TRP A 20 -12.88 -29.31 9.13
N GLY A 21 -13.34 -30.34 9.82
CA GLY A 21 -14.03 -31.48 9.21
C GLY A 21 -15.42 -31.14 8.67
N GLU A 22 -16.02 -30.05 9.16
CA GLU A 22 -17.37 -29.62 8.80
C GLU A 22 -17.40 -28.36 7.92
N VAL A 23 -16.21 -27.80 7.60
CA VAL A 23 -16.10 -26.59 6.80
C VAL A 23 -16.55 -26.87 5.36
N PRO A 24 -17.58 -26.16 4.85
CA PRO A 24 -17.92 -26.21 3.44
C PRO A 24 -16.71 -25.88 2.56
N GLN A 25 -16.51 -26.62 1.48
CA GLN A 25 -15.35 -26.45 0.59
C GLN A 25 -15.17 -24.99 0.10
N ALA A 26 -16.27 -24.28 -0.12
CA ALA A 26 -16.27 -22.88 -0.53
C ALA A 26 -15.65 -21.92 0.52
N LEU A 27 -15.62 -22.31 1.80
CA LEU A 27 -15.09 -21.50 2.90
C LEU A 27 -13.61 -21.79 3.18
N TYR A 28 -13.06 -22.91 2.72
CA TYR A 28 -11.65 -23.24 2.91
C TYR A 28 -10.72 -22.15 2.36
N GLY A 29 -10.94 -21.72 1.12
CA GLY A 29 -10.15 -20.65 0.48
C GLY A 29 -10.18 -19.33 1.25
N PRO A 30 -11.37 -18.82 1.63
CA PRO A 30 -11.49 -17.66 2.52
C PRO A 30 -10.74 -17.79 3.86
N LEU A 31 -10.78 -18.95 4.52
CA LEU A 31 -10.06 -19.17 5.77
C LEU A 31 -8.54 -19.15 5.56
N CYS A 32 -8.03 -19.72 4.46
CA CYS A 32 -6.60 -19.60 4.11
C CYS A 32 -6.19 -18.15 3.93
N LYS A 33 -7.01 -17.34 3.24
CA LYS A 33 -6.75 -15.90 3.07
C LYS A 33 -6.71 -15.16 4.40
N LEU A 34 -7.61 -15.47 5.34
CA LEU A 34 -7.59 -14.88 6.68
C LEU A 34 -6.27 -15.20 7.40
N LYS A 35 -5.81 -16.45 7.32
CA LYS A 35 -4.54 -16.88 7.94
C LYS A 35 -3.33 -16.17 7.34
N ASP A 36 -3.26 -16.07 6.02
CA ASP A 36 -2.18 -15.33 5.35
C ASP A 36 -2.24 -13.84 5.70
N TYR A 37 -3.45 -13.27 5.82
CA TYR A 37 -3.64 -11.88 6.23
C TYR A 37 -3.16 -11.63 7.66
N GLU A 38 -3.47 -12.52 8.61
CA GLU A 38 -3.00 -12.41 10.01
C GLU A 38 -1.51 -12.75 10.19
N ASP A 39 -0.89 -13.46 9.24
CA ASP A 39 0.56 -13.69 9.20
C ASP A 39 1.31 -12.45 8.67
N VAL A 40 0.71 -11.69 7.75
CA VAL A 40 1.33 -10.52 7.11
C VAL A 40 1.03 -9.22 7.84
N CYS A 41 -0.15 -9.07 8.43
CA CYS A 41 -0.59 -7.85 9.09
C CYS A 41 -0.78 -8.07 10.59
N ASP A 42 0.15 -7.52 11.38
CA ASP A 42 0.11 -7.53 12.86
C ASP A 42 -1.19 -6.93 13.43
N SER A 43 -1.92 -6.14 12.62
CA SER A 43 -3.26 -5.67 12.95
C SER A 43 -4.08 -5.46 11.68
N PRO A 44 -5.37 -5.84 11.67
CA PRO A 44 -6.31 -5.45 10.61
C PRO A 44 -6.38 -3.94 10.40
N ARG A 45 -6.02 -3.14 11.41
CA ARG A 45 -5.90 -1.67 11.28
C ARG A 45 -4.73 -1.25 10.38
N VAL A 46 -3.63 -2.01 10.36
CA VAL A 46 -2.47 -1.73 9.50
C VAL A 46 -2.79 -2.05 8.04
N ALA A 47 -3.46 -3.18 7.81
CA ALA A 47 -4.02 -3.51 6.50
C ALA A 47 -5.09 -2.52 6.04
N ALA A 48 -5.98 -2.08 6.93
CA ALA A 48 -6.93 -1.02 6.64
C ALA A 48 -6.22 0.31 6.34
N SER A 49 -5.12 0.65 7.02
CA SER A 49 -4.32 1.85 6.69
C SER A 49 -3.62 1.78 5.33
N TYR A 50 -3.41 0.58 4.78
CA TYR A 50 -2.96 0.41 3.40
C TYR A 50 -4.06 0.63 2.37
N LEU A 51 -5.34 0.53 2.78
CA LEU A 51 -6.51 0.58 1.90
C LEU A 51 -7.31 1.88 2.03
N ASP A 52 -7.31 2.50 3.22
CA ASP A 52 -7.88 3.82 3.50
C ASP A 52 -6.72 4.83 3.55
N GLY A 53 -6.50 5.62 2.50
CA GLY A 53 -5.88 6.97 2.48
C GLY A 53 -4.57 7.30 3.24
N ASP A 54 -4.04 6.44 4.09
CA ASP A 54 -3.13 6.75 5.22
C ASP A 54 -1.72 6.23 4.98
N LEU A 55 -1.48 5.62 3.82
CA LEU A 55 -0.14 5.43 3.28
C LEU A 55 0.61 6.78 3.17
N GLY A 56 -0.09 7.91 3.26
CA GLY A 56 0.50 9.24 3.27
C GLY A 56 1.01 9.65 1.89
N PRO A 57 1.01 10.97 1.60
CA PRO A 57 1.47 11.47 0.32
C PRO A 57 2.98 11.23 0.16
N VAL A 58 3.43 10.94 -1.05
CA VAL A 58 4.85 10.84 -1.39
C VAL A 58 5.21 11.92 -2.41
N GLN A 59 6.34 12.58 -2.18
CA GLN A 59 6.92 13.49 -3.16
C GLN A 59 7.85 12.71 -4.09
N TYR A 60 7.68 12.92 -5.39
CA TYR A 60 8.67 12.53 -6.39
C TYR A 60 9.71 13.64 -6.52
N ARG A 61 10.99 13.28 -6.39
CA ARG A 61 12.10 14.21 -6.55
C ARG A 61 12.68 14.07 -7.94
N LEU A 62 12.87 15.18 -8.65
CA LEU A 62 13.62 15.20 -9.90
C LEU A 62 15.09 14.90 -9.60
N ILE A 63 15.61 13.81 -10.16
CA ILE A 63 17.01 13.38 -9.98
C ILE A 63 17.86 13.62 -11.24
N ASP A 64 17.23 13.74 -12.40
CA ASP A 64 17.90 14.08 -13.66
C ASP A 64 17.01 14.99 -14.50
N ARG A 65 17.40 16.26 -14.61
CA ARG A 65 16.66 17.29 -15.36
C ARG A 65 16.83 17.15 -16.88
N GLU A 66 17.95 16.62 -17.36
CA GLU A 66 18.21 16.49 -18.80
C GLU A 66 17.35 15.38 -19.39
N HIS A 67 17.14 14.30 -18.63
CA HIS A 67 16.36 13.15 -19.06
C HIS A 67 14.95 13.10 -18.45
N ASN A 68 14.55 14.10 -17.66
CA ASN A 68 13.26 14.17 -16.97
C ASN A 68 12.96 12.93 -16.11
N VAL A 69 13.93 12.55 -15.27
CA VAL A 69 13.85 11.36 -14.41
C VAL A 69 13.54 11.76 -12.98
N TYR A 70 12.50 11.15 -12.43
CA TYR A 70 12.03 11.37 -11.08
C TYR A 70 12.14 10.10 -10.23
N GLN A 71 12.36 10.28 -8.93
CA GLN A 71 12.44 9.22 -7.94
C GLN A 71 11.42 9.41 -6.82
N CYS A 72 10.66 8.37 -6.52
CA CYS A 72 9.76 8.31 -5.37
C CYS A 72 10.55 8.47 -4.07
N GLY A 73 10.18 9.47 -3.24
CA GLY A 73 10.85 9.77 -1.97
C GLY A 73 10.76 8.67 -0.91
N GLU A 74 9.78 7.77 -1.02
CA GLU A 74 9.58 6.69 -0.06
C GLU A 74 10.26 5.38 -0.48
N CYS A 75 9.88 4.82 -1.63
CA CYS A 75 10.33 3.48 -2.03
C CYS A 75 11.52 3.49 -2.99
N GLY A 76 11.95 4.68 -3.44
CA GLY A 76 13.08 4.82 -4.36
C GLY A 76 12.79 4.41 -5.80
N HIS A 77 11.53 4.13 -6.17
CA HIS A 77 11.15 3.85 -7.55
C HIS A 77 11.53 5.00 -8.49
N ILE A 78 12.20 4.67 -9.60
CA ILE A 78 12.70 5.63 -10.59
C ILE A 78 11.88 5.49 -11.87
N ALA A 79 11.36 6.60 -12.37
CA ALA A 79 10.64 6.67 -13.63
C ALA A 79 11.10 7.87 -14.45
N ARG A 80 11.14 7.69 -15.78
CA ARG A 80 11.33 8.77 -16.74
C ARG A 80 9.97 9.25 -17.22
N PHE A 81 9.73 10.55 -17.18
CA PHE A 81 8.45 11.15 -17.58
C PHE A 81 8.57 11.91 -18.90
N GLU A 82 7.46 12.06 -19.62
CA GLU A 82 7.40 12.84 -20.86
C GLU A 82 7.02 14.30 -20.61
N ALA A 83 6.14 14.54 -19.63
CA ALA A 83 5.78 15.87 -19.11
C ALA A 83 6.41 16.15 -17.73
N ASP A 84 6.19 17.33 -17.14
CA ASP A 84 6.87 17.73 -15.91
C ASP A 84 6.27 17.01 -14.69
N GLY A 85 7.00 15.98 -14.24
CA GLY A 85 6.64 15.23 -13.05
C GLY A 85 5.46 14.27 -13.20
N PRO A 86 5.14 13.53 -12.13
CA PRO A 86 4.19 12.41 -12.19
C PRO A 86 2.75 12.81 -12.52
N HIS A 87 2.24 13.91 -11.94
CA HIS A 87 0.83 14.32 -12.11
C HIS A 87 0.51 14.72 -13.55
N GLU A 88 1.39 15.45 -14.23
CA GLU A 88 1.22 15.80 -15.65
C GLU A 88 1.23 14.57 -16.56
N ASN A 89 1.81 13.47 -16.10
CA ASN A 89 1.81 12.18 -16.78
C ASN A 89 0.65 11.27 -16.31
N GLY A 90 -0.31 11.81 -15.56
CA GLY A 90 -1.52 11.11 -15.10
C GLY A 90 -1.30 10.16 -13.93
N TRP A 91 -0.18 10.29 -13.20
CA TRP A 91 0.09 9.45 -12.04
C TRP A 91 -0.43 10.10 -10.76
N ASN A 92 -1.42 9.46 -10.16
CA ASN A 92 -1.93 9.84 -8.82
C ASN A 92 -1.29 8.99 -7.70
N THR A 93 -0.67 7.87 -8.04
CA THR A 93 -0.08 6.93 -7.09
C THR A 93 1.25 6.39 -7.60
N CYS A 94 2.15 6.07 -6.68
CA CYS A 94 3.38 5.35 -7.02
C CYS A 94 3.04 3.90 -7.40
N PRO A 95 3.45 3.39 -8.57
CA PRO A 95 3.13 2.01 -8.98
C PRO A 95 3.87 0.96 -8.16
N SER A 96 4.94 1.34 -7.44
CA SER A 96 5.74 0.41 -6.66
C SER A 96 5.30 0.28 -5.20
N CYS A 97 4.86 1.37 -4.56
CA CYS A 97 4.48 1.37 -3.14
C CYS A 97 3.04 1.78 -2.87
N ALA A 98 2.25 2.05 -3.92
CA ALA A 98 0.85 2.45 -3.88
C ALA A 98 0.55 3.73 -3.07
N ARG A 99 1.57 4.45 -2.60
CA ARG A 99 1.41 5.76 -1.94
C ARG A 99 0.86 6.79 -2.93
N MET A 100 -0.08 7.59 -2.45
CA MET A 100 -0.63 8.74 -3.18
C MET A 100 0.50 9.74 -3.43
N ILE A 101 0.56 10.31 -4.62
CA ILE A 101 1.57 11.33 -4.94
C ILE A 101 1.08 12.67 -4.39
N ALA A 102 1.93 13.37 -3.64
CA ALA A 102 1.61 14.69 -3.12
C ALA A 102 1.33 15.65 -4.28
N ASP A 103 0.33 16.53 -4.12
CA ASP A 103 0.18 17.66 -5.02
C ASP A 103 1.40 18.58 -4.89
N ALA A 104 1.77 19.25 -6.00
CA ALA A 104 2.76 20.31 -5.93
C ALA A 104 2.23 21.41 -5.00
N PRO A 105 3.08 22.03 -4.16
CA PRO A 105 2.64 23.18 -3.39
C PRO A 105 2.17 24.27 -4.37
N GLU A 106 0.96 24.79 -4.16
CA GLU A 106 0.47 26.00 -4.83
C GLU A 106 1.49 27.12 -4.55
N GLU A 107 2.10 27.69 -5.59
CA GLU A 107 2.87 28.92 -5.44
C GLU A 107 1.85 30.03 -5.20
N ASP A 108 1.78 30.56 -3.97
CA ASP A 108 1.05 31.79 -3.66
C ASP A 108 1.59 32.90 -4.57
N ASP A 109 0.86 33.22 -5.63
CA ASP A 109 1.12 34.31 -6.56
C ASP A 109 0.81 35.64 -5.84
N ASP A 110 1.69 36.03 -4.92
CA ASP A 110 1.70 37.34 -4.26
C ASP A 110 2.06 38.40 -5.32
N GLU A 111 1.06 38.86 -6.07
CA GLU A 111 1.14 40.03 -6.94
C GLU A 111 1.41 41.28 -6.06
N PRO A 112 2.56 41.96 -6.15
CA PRO A 112 2.81 43.15 -5.35
C PRO A 112 1.95 44.32 -5.85
N ALA A 113 1.11 44.84 -4.95
CA ALA A 113 0.20 45.97 -5.14
C ALA A 113 0.87 47.30 -5.51
#